data_AF-A0A2L2N776-F1
#
_entry.id   AF-A0A2L2N776-F1
#
_cell.length_a   1.000
_cell.length_b   1.000
_cell.length_c   1.000
_cell.angle_alpha   90.00
_cell.angle_beta   90.00
_cell.angle_gamma   90.00
#
_symmetry.space_group_name_H-M   'P 1'
#
loop_
_entity.id
_entity.type
_entity.pdbx_description
1 polymer ?
#
loop_
_entity_poly.entity_id
_entity_poly.type
_entity_poly.pdbx_seq_one_letter_code
_entity_poly.pdbx_strand_id
1 'polypeptide(L)'
;MESTETTQTSSTPFPNIPPVIESNDSEYLDTGVPSTVAIAGHPLHPLSVIFPIAFLAAALGSDIGYWLTGDFFWARASLWLIGLGLAGGLLASAIGLSDFVKIERVRKRTAGWVHLILNVSILVLSLINFLLRWGDAESRIVPWGLLISLVVGTLTSASGWFGAELSYRHKIGVVGAGSKRYP
;
A
#
# COMPACT_ATOMS: atom_id res chain seq x y z
N MET A 1 -11.15 2.33 58.69
CA MET A 1 -10.01 2.74 57.85
C MET A 1 -10.15 1.96 56.57
N GLU A 2 -10.73 2.59 55.55
CA GLU A 2 -11.07 1.97 54.27
C GLU A 2 -9.96 2.33 53.29
N SER A 3 -9.07 1.38 53.02
CA SER A 3 -8.06 1.51 51.98
C SER A 3 -8.70 1.15 50.65
N THR A 4 -9.11 2.17 49.91
CA THR A 4 -9.62 2.05 48.55
C THR A 4 -8.48 1.53 47.66
N GLU A 5 -8.49 0.23 47.35
CA GLU A 5 -7.67 -0.32 46.27
C GLU A 5 -8.12 0.33 44.96
N THR A 6 -7.34 1.27 44.47
CA THR A 6 -7.48 1.75 43.09
C THR A 6 -7.15 0.60 42.16
N THR A 7 -8.19 -0.08 41.67
CA THR A 7 -8.11 -0.95 40.50
C THR A 7 -7.59 -0.10 39.34
N GLN A 8 -6.29 -0.19 39.04
CA GLN A 8 -5.77 0.27 37.76
C GLN A 8 -6.29 -0.69 36.68
N THR A 9 -7.48 -0.41 36.18
CA THR A 9 -7.86 -0.89 34.85
C THR A 9 -6.91 -0.18 33.87
N SER A 10 -5.83 -0.85 33.51
CA SER A 10 -5.00 -0.48 32.35
C SER A 10 -5.82 -0.71 31.08
N SER A 11 -6.83 0.13 30.86
CA SER A 11 -7.47 0.23 29.57
C SER A 11 -6.39 0.66 28.59
N THR A 12 -6.02 -0.27 27.73
CA THR A 12 -5.10 -0.03 26.63
C THR A 12 -5.63 1.14 25.79
N PRO A 13 -4.79 2.12 25.39
CA PRO A 13 -5.22 3.25 24.57
C PRO A 13 -5.38 2.86 23.08
N PHE A 14 -5.71 1.59 22.80
CA PHE A 14 -5.63 0.99 21.46
C PHE A 14 -6.99 0.89 20.78
N PRO A 15 -7.04 0.75 19.44
CA PRO A 15 -8.26 0.42 18.72
C PRO A 15 -8.86 -0.89 19.27
N ASN A 16 -10.15 -0.89 19.58
CA ASN A 16 -10.92 -2.04 20.07
C ASN A 16 -11.17 -3.13 19.00
N ILE A 17 -10.39 -3.14 17.91
CA ILE A 17 -10.54 -4.07 16.78
C ILE A 17 -9.32 -5.00 16.74
N PRO A 18 -9.53 -6.34 16.87
CA PRO A 18 -8.44 -7.30 16.85
C PRO A 18 -7.65 -7.20 15.54
N PRO A 19 -6.33 -7.48 15.55
CA PRO A 19 -5.52 -7.51 14.32
C PRO A 19 -6.08 -8.54 13.34
N VAL A 20 -5.93 -8.27 12.04
CA VAL A 20 -6.35 -9.21 11.00
C VAL A 20 -5.37 -10.38 10.89
N ILE A 21 -4.08 -10.13 11.09
CA ILE A 21 -3.03 -11.15 10.98
C ILE A 21 -2.23 -11.32 12.28
N GLU A 22 -1.64 -10.26 12.81
CA GLU A 22 -0.76 -10.35 13.99
C GLU A 22 -0.83 -9.10 14.88
N SER A 23 -0.76 -9.29 16.20
CA SER A 23 -0.49 -8.21 17.16
C SER A 23 0.61 -8.64 18.11
N ASN A 24 1.58 -7.75 18.34
CA ASN A 24 2.47 -7.83 19.46
C ASN A 24 2.33 -6.54 20.27
N ASP A 25 1.73 -6.64 21.45
CA ASP A 25 1.38 -5.47 22.25
C ASP A 25 2.61 -4.63 22.67
N SER A 26 3.79 -5.26 22.73
CA SER A 26 5.05 -4.56 23.00
C SER A 26 5.45 -3.57 21.90
N GLU A 27 5.00 -3.76 20.66
CA GLU A 27 5.29 -2.84 19.56
C GLU A 27 4.55 -1.51 19.69
N TYR A 28 3.42 -1.47 20.40
CA TYR A 28 2.75 -0.21 20.70
C TYR A 28 3.52 0.66 21.69
N LEU A 29 4.42 0.06 22.49
CA LEU A 29 5.32 0.78 23.38
C LEU A 29 6.69 1.06 22.73
N ASP A 30 6.99 0.40 21.61
CA ASP A 30 8.24 0.56 20.86
C ASP A 30 8.32 1.91 20.14
N THR A 31 9.53 2.41 19.90
CA THR A 31 9.76 3.76 19.35
C THR A 31 9.66 3.81 17.82
N GLY A 32 9.51 2.65 17.17
CA GLY A 32 9.42 2.49 15.72
C GLY A 32 10.76 2.35 15.03
N VAL A 33 10.73 2.02 13.74
CA VAL A 33 11.92 1.95 12.89
C VAL A 33 11.76 2.92 11.72
N PRO A 34 12.71 3.88 11.52
CA PRO A 34 12.63 4.82 10.42
C PRO A 34 12.80 4.12 9.07
N SER A 35 12.18 4.68 8.02
CA SER A 35 12.41 4.23 6.65
C SER A 35 13.88 4.41 6.27
N THR A 36 14.38 3.50 5.44
CA THR A 36 15.74 3.56 4.91
C THR A 36 15.91 4.77 4.00
N VAL A 37 14.88 5.08 3.21
CA VAL A 37 14.89 6.14 2.20
C VAL A 37 14.02 7.31 2.66
N ALA A 38 14.66 8.41 3.04
CA ALA A 38 14.00 9.60 3.54
C ALA A 38 14.72 10.87 3.09
N ILE A 39 13.97 11.97 2.94
CA ILE A 39 14.51 13.32 2.71
C ILE A 39 14.04 14.20 3.86
N ALA A 40 14.98 14.91 4.50
CA ALA A 40 14.70 15.76 5.67
C ALA A 40 13.92 15.03 6.79
N GLY A 41 14.15 13.72 6.96
CA GLY A 41 13.43 12.89 7.94
C GLY A 41 12.06 12.38 7.48
N HIS A 42 11.56 12.80 6.31
CA HIS A 42 10.30 12.33 5.77
C HIS A 42 10.49 11.05 4.94
N PRO A 43 9.82 9.94 5.27
CA PRO A 43 9.92 8.70 4.51
C PRO A 43 9.38 8.89 3.10
N LEU A 44 10.13 8.45 2.08
CA LEU A 44 9.72 8.64 0.70
C LEU A 44 8.70 7.61 0.23
N HIS A 45 8.65 6.41 0.83
CA HIS A 45 7.75 5.36 0.38
C HIS A 45 6.27 5.80 0.44
N PRO A 46 5.75 6.33 1.57
CA PRO A 46 4.36 6.81 1.66
C PRO A 46 4.04 7.95 0.68
N LEU A 47 5.01 8.81 0.36
CA LEU A 47 4.84 9.87 -0.64
C LEU A 47 4.77 9.30 -2.06
N SER A 48 5.65 8.34 -2.36
CA SER A 48 5.77 7.75 -3.71
C SER A 48 4.57 6.90 -4.12
N VAL A 49 3.84 6.31 -3.16
CA VAL A 49 2.68 5.45 -3.45
C VAL A 49 1.39 6.21 -3.76
N ILE A 50 1.31 7.51 -3.45
CA ILE A 50 0.10 8.33 -3.64
C ILE A 50 -0.35 8.30 -5.11
N PHE A 51 0.58 8.58 -6.03
CA PHE A 51 0.30 8.64 -7.45
C PHE A 51 -0.07 7.28 -8.08
N PRO A 52 0.71 6.20 -7.90
CA PRO A 52 0.34 4.91 -8.49
C PRO A 52 -0.99 4.38 -7.98
N ILE A 53 -1.32 4.56 -6.69
CA ILE A 53 -2.64 4.19 -6.17
C ILE A 53 -3.74 4.99 -6.86
N ALA A 54 -3.59 6.32 -6.95
CA ALA A 54 -4.57 7.18 -7.60
C ALA A 54 -4.74 6.82 -9.09
N PHE A 55 -3.66 6.59 -9.82
CA PHE A 55 -3.70 6.26 -11.23
C PHE A 55 -4.34 4.90 -11.50
N LEU A 56 -4.01 3.86 -10.73
CA LEU A 56 -4.60 2.53 -10.91
C LEU A 56 -6.08 2.51 -10.50
N ALA A 57 -6.48 3.25 -9.46
CA ALA A 57 -7.88 3.42 -9.09
C ALA A 57 -8.67 4.17 -10.19
N ALA A 58 -8.08 5.25 -10.73
CA ALA A 58 -8.68 6.00 -11.83
C ALA A 58 -8.75 5.16 -13.11
N ALA A 59 -7.78 4.29 -13.38
CA ALA A 59 -7.81 3.37 -14.52
C ALA A 59 -9.03 2.43 -14.45
N LEU A 60 -9.30 1.82 -13.29
CA LEU A 60 -10.51 1.03 -13.07
C LEU A 60 -11.78 1.88 -13.27
N GLY A 61 -11.80 3.10 -12.71
CA GLY A 61 -12.92 4.03 -12.92
C GLY A 61 -13.14 4.37 -14.39
N SER A 62 -12.07 4.58 -15.15
CA SER A 62 -12.15 4.84 -16.59
C SER A 62 -12.60 3.60 -17.39
N ASP A 63 -12.21 2.39 -17.01
CA ASP A 63 -12.72 1.18 -17.66
C ASP A 63 -14.22 1.00 -17.44
N ILE A 64 -14.71 1.33 -16.24
CA ILE A 64 -16.15 1.36 -15.95
C ILE A 64 -16.82 2.45 -16.80
N GLY A 65 -16.22 3.64 -16.91
CA GLY A 65 -16.69 4.71 -17.79
C GLY A 65 -16.82 4.27 -19.25
N TYR A 66 -15.79 3.59 -19.78
CA TYR A 66 -15.84 3.02 -21.12
C TYR A 66 -16.93 1.96 -21.26
N TRP A 67 -17.04 1.03 -20.30
CA TRP A 67 -18.06 -0.03 -20.34
C TRP A 67 -19.49 0.53 -20.36
N LEU A 68 -19.74 1.65 -19.66
CA LEU A 68 -21.05 2.29 -19.60
C LEU A 68 -21.36 3.16 -20.83
N THR A 69 -20.36 3.77 -21.46
CA THR A 69 -20.58 4.82 -22.46
C THR A 69 -20.14 4.46 -23.88
N GLY A 70 -19.20 3.52 -24.02
CA GLY A 70 -18.52 3.23 -25.28
C GLY A 70 -17.62 4.36 -25.79
N ASP A 71 -17.38 5.43 -25.01
CA ASP A 71 -16.59 6.58 -25.46
C ASP A 71 -15.09 6.29 -25.43
N PHE A 72 -14.43 6.41 -26.58
CA PHE A 72 -12.99 6.21 -26.76
C PHE A 72 -12.12 7.09 -25.84
N PHE A 73 -12.63 8.21 -25.35
CA PHE A 73 -11.97 9.03 -24.32
C PHE A 73 -11.55 8.18 -23.11
N TRP A 74 -12.47 7.38 -22.58
CA TRP A 74 -12.24 6.55 -21.40
C TRP A 74 -11.21 5.44 -21.68
N ALA A 75 -11.27 4.84 -22.87
CA ALA A 75 -10.32 3.82 -23.27
C ALA A 75 -8.89 4.36 -23.34
N ARG A 76 -8.72 5.55 -23.94
CA ARG A 76 -7.43 6.22 -24.03
C ARG A 76 -6.93 6.66 -22.65
N ALA A 77 -7.81 7.22 -21.81
CA ALA A 77 -7.47 7.63 -20.46
C ALA A 77 -6.95 6.45 -19.64
N SER A 78 -7.66 5.30 -19.68
CA SER A 78 -7.28 4.10 -18.97
C SER A 78 -5.88 3.60 -19.34
N LEU A 79 -5.55 3.54 -20.64
CA LEU A 79 -4.23 3.13 -21.10
C LEU A 79 -3.10 3.97 -20.47
N TRP A 80 -3.25 5.30 -20.47
CA TRP A 80 -2.24 6.20 -19.91
C TRP A 80 -2.20 6.15 -18.39
N LEU A 81 -3.34 6.01 -17.72
CA LEU A 81 -3.41 5.85 -16.27
C LEU A 81 -2.72 4.57 -15.81
N ILE A 82 -2.91 3.45 -16.50
CA ILE A 82 -2.17 2.20 -16.21
C ILE A 82 -0.67 2.42 -16.42
N GLY A 83 -0.26 3.07 -17.51
CA GLY A 83 1.15 3.36 -17.79
C GLY A 83 1.83 4.23 -16.73
N LEU A 84 1.16 5.31 -16.31
CA LEU A 84 1.65 6.18 -15.23
C LEU A 84 1.63 5.48 -13.87
N GLY A 85 0.61 4.65 -13.62
CA GLY A 85 0.52 3.78 -12.44
C GLY A 85 1.69 2.80 -12.36
N LEU A 86 2.07 2.19 -13.49
CA LEU A 86 3.25 1.33 -13.58
C LEU A 86 4.55 2.08 -13.32
N ALA A 87 4.76 3.22 -13.98
CA ALA A 87 5.98 4.02 -13.80
C ALA A 87 6.15 4.47 -12.34
N GLY A 88 5.09 5.03 -11.74
CA GLY A 88 5.10 5.42 -10.33
C GLY A 88 5.21 4.22 -9.38
N GLY A 89 4.56 3.10 -9.71
CA GLY A 89 4.57 1.88 -8.90
C GLY A 89 5.95 1.22 -8.87
N LEU A 90 6.69 1.24 -9.99
CA LEU A 90 8.08 0.78 -10.04
C LEU A 90 9.01 1.63 -9.17
N LEU A 91 8.86 2.96 -9.23
CA LEU A 91 9.60 3.89 -8.37
C LEU A 91 9.30 3.62 -6.89
N ALA A 92 8.02 3.54 -6.53
CA ALA A 92 7.59 3.28 -5.16
C ALA A 92 8.07 1.91 -4.65
N SER A 93 8.06 0.91 -5.53
CA SER A 93 8.53 -0.45 -5.23
C SER A 93 10.03 -0.51 -5.01
N ALA A 94 10.84 0.24 -5.76
CA ALA A 94 12.27 0.34 -5.49
C ALA A 94 12.56 0.91 -4.09
N ILE A 95 11.80 1.94 -3.69
CA ILE A 95 11.90 2.56 -2.36
C ILE A 95 11.45 1.57 -1.26
N GLY A 96 10.27 0.95 -1.42
CA GLY A 96 9.70 0.02 -0.44
C GLY A 96 10.50 -1.28 -0.30
N LEU A 97 11.05 -1.77 -1.41
CA LEU A 97 11.93 -2.95 -1.41
C LEU A 97 13.22 -2.68 -0.63
N SER A 98 13.76 -1.45 -0.68
CA SER A 98 14.90 -1.07 0.17
C SER A 98 14.56 -1.24 1.66
N ASP A 99 13.36 -0.83 2.09
CA ASP A 99 12.92 -1.01 3.47
C ASP A 99 12.74 -2.49 3.82
N PHE A 100 12.08 -3.26 2.95
CA PHE A 100 11.90 -4.69 3.15
C PHE A 100 13.24 -5.44 3.30
N VAL A 101 14.23 -5.14 2.46
CA VAL A 101 15.54 -5.82 2.47
C VAL A 101 16.42 -5.36 3.64
N LYS A 102 16.34 -4.09 4.06
CA LYS A 102 17.25 -3.55 5.09
C LYS A 102 16.68 -3.56 6.49
N ILE A 103 15.35 -3.54 6.65
CA ILE A 103 14.70 -3.52 7.96
C ILE A 103 14.23 -4.93 8.31
N GLU A 104 14.96 -5.60 9.20
CA GLU A 104 14.63 -6.96 9.64
C GLU A 104 13.21 -7.07 10.24
N ARG A 105 12.76 -6.01 10.94
CA ARG A 105 11.40 -5.95 11.49
C ARG A 105 10.33 -6.13 10.41
N VAL A 106 10.51 -5.58 9.21
CA VAL A 106 9.56 -5.75 8.10
C VAL A 106 9.44 -7.23 7.73
N ARG A 107 10.57 -7.95 7.64
CA ARG A 107 10.61 -9.36 7.22
C ARG A 107 10.14 -10.34 8.29
N LYS A 108 10.19 -9.93 9.56
CA LYS A 108 9.65 -10.70 10.69
C LYS A 108 8.12 -10.65 10.78
N ARG A 109 7.48 -9.78 10.00
CA ARG A 109 6.03 -9.57 10.00
C ARG A 109 5.41 -10.19 8.75
N THR A 110 4.37 -10.98 8.94
CA THR A 110 3.55 -11.56 7.87
C THR A 110 2.94 -10.45 7.01
N ALA A 111 2.51 -9.34 7.63
CA ALA A 111 2.02 -8.16 6.91
C ALA A 111 3.03 -7.63 5.88
N GLY A 112 4.34 -7.72 6.18
CA GLY A 112 5.42 -7.28 5.29
C GLY A 112 5.50 -8.13 4.01
N TRP A 113 5.41 -9.45 4.17
CA TRP A 113 5.41 -10.38 3.04
C TRP A 113 4.13 -10.30 2.21
N VAL A 114 2.97 -10.23 2.87
CA VAL A 114 1.68 -10.08 2.19
C VAL A 114 1.67 -8.79 1.36
N HIS A 115 2.08 -7.66 1.95
CA HIS A 115 2.19 -6.39 1.24
C HIS A 115 3.14 -6.48 0.02
N LEU A 116 4.32 -7.10 0.18
CA LEU A 116 5.27 -7.29 -0.93
C LEU A 116 4.65 -8.10 -2.08
N ILE A 117 4.05 -9.26 -1.78
CA ILE A 117 3.48 -10.16 -2.78
C ILE A 117 2.30 -9.51 -3.51
N LEU A 118 1.44 -8.78 -2.79
CA LEU A 118 0.34 -8.04 -3.40
C LEU A 118 0.86 -6.98 -4.37
N ASN A 119 1.87 -6.19 -4.00
CA ASN A 119 2.41 -5.15 -4.88
C ASN A 119 3.12 -5.72 -6.11
N VAL A 120 3.87 -6.82 -5.97
CA VAL A 120 4.45 -7.52 -7.15
C VAL A 120 3.33 -7.98 -8.09
N SER A 121 2.26 -8.56 -7.54
CA SER A 121 1.11 -9.01 -8.33
C SER A 121 0.40 -7.85 -9.05
N ILE A 122 0.22 -6.71 -8.36
CA ILE A 122 -0.35 -5.48 -8.93
C ILE A 122 0.48 -5.00 -10.11
N LEU A 123 1.81 -4.91 -9.96
CA LEU A 123 2.70 -4.46 -11.03
C LEU A 123 2.67 -5.40 -12.23
N VAL A 124 2.73 -6.71 -12.00
CA VAL A 124 2.68 -7.72 -13.07
C VAL A 124 1.34 -7.65 -13.82
N LEU A 125 0.22 -7.63 -13.10
CA LEU A 125 -1.10 -7.54 -13.72
C LEU A 125 -1.31 -6.22 -14.46
N SER A 126 -0.84 -5.10 -13.89
CA SER A 126 -0.89 -3.80 -14.56
C SER A 126 -0.06 -3.79 -15.84
N LEU A 127 1.11 -4.42 -15.84
CA LEU A 127 1.96 -4.55 -17.03
C LEU A 127 1.29 -5.40 -18.11
N ILE A 128 0.70 -6.54 -17.71
CA ILE A 128 -0.10 -7.38 -18.62
C ILE A 128 -1.25 -6.55 -19.21
N ASN A 129 -1.98 -5.81 -18.38
CA ASN A 129 -3.11 -4.99 -18.82
C ASN A 129 -2.68 -3.88 -19.79
N PHE A 130 -1.54 -3.24 -19.51
CA PHE A 130 -0.97 -2.21 -20.37
C PHE A 130 -0.57 -2.77 -21.73
N LEU A 131 0.19 -3.87 -21.75
CA LEU A 131 0.64 -4.51 -22.98
C LEU A 131 -0.52 -5.08 -23.79
N LEU A 132 -1.55 -5.62 -23.12
CA LEU A 132 -2.76 -6.13 -23.76
C LEU A 132 -3.45 -5.05 -24.60
N ARG A 133 -3.44 -3.80 -24.13
CA ARG A 133 -4.11 -2.63 -24.71
C ARG A 133 -3.19 -1.77 -25.58
N TRP A 134 -1.90 -2.07 -25.62
CA TRP A 134 -0.94 -1.25 -26.34
C TRP A 134 -1.18 -1.35 -27.85
N GLY A 135 -1.40 -0.20 -28.50
CA GLY A 135 -1.74 -0.11 -29.92
C GLY A 135 -3.22 -0.39 -30.26
N ASP A 136 -4.00 -0.91 -29.31
CA ASP A 136 -5.44 -1.15 -29.46
C ASP A 136 -6.13 -1.02 -28.11
N ALA A 137 -6.31 0.24 -27.69
CA ALA A 137 -6.81 0.56 -26.36
C ALA A 137 -8.28 0.20 -26.17
N GLU A 138 -9.08 0.14 -27.24
CA GLU A 138 -10.53 0.04 -27.19
C GLU A 138 -11.01 -1.42 -27.15
N SER A 139 -10.54 -2.24 -28.09
CA SER A 139 -11.05 -3.62 -28.26
C SER A 139 -10.72 -4.54 -27.09
N ARG A 140 -9.75 -4.13 -26.26
CA ARG A 140 -9.12 -4.94 -25.23
C ARG A 140 -9.63 -4.66 -23.81
N ILE A 141 -10.48 -3.64 -23.64
CA ILE A 141 -11.04 -3.30 -22.33
C ILE A 141 -12.07 -4.35 -21.91
N VAL A 142 -13.07 -4.62 -22.74
CA VAL A 142 -14.15 -5.55 -22.37
C VAL A 142 -13.93 -6.90 -23.06
N PRO A 143 -13.96 -8.03 -22.32
CA PRO A 143 -14.09 -8.13 -20.86
C PRO A 143 -12.73 -8.09 -20.13
N TRP A 144 -11.64 -8.44 -20.81
CA TRP A 144 -10.39 -8.83 -20.16
C TRP A 144 -9.68 -7.68 -19.46
N GLY A 145 -9.56 -6.52 -20.10
CA GLY A 145 -8.92 -5.37 -19.50
C GLY A 145 -9.64 -4.92 -18.23
N LEU A 146 -10.97 -4.80 -18.26
CA LEU A 146 -11.80 -4.39 -17.13
C LEU A 146 -11.69 -5.40 -15.97
N LEU A 147 -11.69 -6.70 -16.25
CA LEU A 147 -11.48 -7.73 -15.23
C LEU A 147 -10.10 -7.60 -14.56
N ILE A 148 -9.04 -7.39 -15.34
CA ILE A 148 -7.70 -7.18 -14.79
C ILE A 148 -7.66 -5.91 -13.96
N SER A 149 -8.26 -4.81 -14.42
CA SER A 149 -8.34 -3.56 -13.65
C SER A 149 -9.10 -3.73 -12.34
N LEU A 150 -10.19 -4.52 -12.33
CA LEU A 150 -10.96 -4.81 -11.13
C LEU A 150 -10.12 -5.59 -10.11
N VAL A 151 -9.39 -6.62 -10.57
CA VAL A 151 -8.46 -7.38 -9.73
C VAL A 151 -7.36 -6.45 -9.20
N VAL A 152 -6.74 -5.63 -10.05
CA VAL A 152 -5.70 -4.66 -9.66
C VAL A 152 -6.22 -3.67 -8.62
N GLY A 153 -7.41 -3.08 -8.81
CA GLY A 153 -8.00 -2.16 -7.84
C GLY A 153 -8.30 -2.83 -6.49
N THR A 154 -8.76 -4.08 -6.51
CA THR A 154 -9.01 -4.87 -5.30
C THR A 154 -7.70 -5.19 -4.57
N LEU A 155 -6.69 -5.67 -5.28
CA LEU A 155 -5.38 -5.96 -4.70
C LEU A 155 -4.71 -4.69 -4.18
N THR A 156 -4.86 -3.55 -4.86
CA THR A 156 -4.32 -2.26 -4.41
C THR A 156 -4.94 -1.84 -3.09
N SER A 157 -6.26 -2.03 -2.93
CA SER A 157 -6.96 -1.76 -1.67
C SER A 157 -6.47 -2.67 -0.53
N ALA A 158 -6.34 -3.98 -0.79
CA ALA A 158 -5.79 -4.93 0.17
C ALA A 158 -4.33 -4.62 0.54
N SER A 159 -3.50 -4.27 -0.45
CA SER A 159 -2.10 -3.86 -0.24
C SER A 159 -2.03 -2.61 0.65
N GLY A 160 -2.88 -1.62 0.40
CA GLY A 160 -2.99 -0.41 1.23
C GLY A 160 -3.32 -0.71 2.69
N TRP A 161 -4.20 -1.68 2.95
CA TRP A 161 -4.51 -2.14 4.31
C TRP A 161 -3.27 -2.67 5.03
N PHE A 162 -2.51 -3.57 4.38
CA PHE A 162 -1.29 -4.11 4.99
C PHE A 162 -0.16 -3.07 5.11
N GLY A 163 -0.09 -2.11 4.19
CA GLY A 163 0.81 -0.97 4.31
C GLY A 163 0.50 -0.10 5.54
N ALA A 164 -0.79 0.11 5.80
CA ALA A 164 -1.26 0.79 7.01
C ALA A 164 -0.96 -0.04 8.28
N GLU A 165 -1.17 -1.35 8.24
CA GLU A 165 -0.82 -2.25 9.35
C GLU A 165 0.67 -2.18 9.70
N LEU A 166 1.57 -2.22 8.70
CA LEU A 166 3.01 -2.03 8.90
C LEU A 166 3.36 -0.68 9.55
N SER A 167 2.72 0.39 9.09
CA SER A 167 3.02 1.75 9.55
C SER A 167 2.47 2.02 10.94
N TYR A 168 1.21 1.67 11.19
CA TYR A 168 0.48 2.08 12.40
C TYR A 168 0.53 1.03 13.52
N ARG A 169 0.58 -0.27 13.21
CA ARG A 169 0.68 -1.33 14.24
C ARG A 169 2.13 -1.72 14.50
N HIS A 170 2.93 -1.90 13.45
CA HIS A 170 4.34 -2.36 13.58
C HIS A 170 5.37 -1.21 13.62
N LYS A 171 4.90 0.04 13.53
CA LYS A 171 5.71 1.28 13.59
C LYS A 171 6.88 1.30 12.61
N ILE A 172 6.67 0.76 11.41
CA ILE A 172 7.65 0.79 10.32
C ILE A 172 7.50 2.11 9.55
N GLY A 173 8.63 2.76 9.26
CA GLY A 173 8.62 4.09 8.62
C GLY A 173 8.30 5.23 9.58
N VAL A 174 8.22 4.95 10.89
CA VAL A 174 7.88 5.92 11.94
C VAL A 174 9.15 6.38 12.66
N VAL A 175 9.23 7.68 12.94
CA VAL A 175 10.27 8.29 13.77
C VAL A 175 9.69 8.51 15.17
N GLY A 176 10.20 7.79 16.18
CA GLY A 176 9.83 8.00 17.59
C GLY A 176 11.04 8.29 18.48
N ALA A 177 10.76 8.68 19.72
CA ALA A 177 11.77 9.05 20.71
C ALA A 177 12.76 7.89 20.91
N GLY A 178 14.05 8.08 20.60
CA GLY A 178 15.06 7.01 20.69
C GLY A 178 15.33 6.25 19.39
N SER A 179 14.81 6.71 18.24
CA SER A 179 15.25 6.19 16.94
C SER A 179 16.75 6.45 16.76
N LYS A 180 17.57 5.41 16.55
CA LYS A 180 19.04 5.50 16.49
C LYS A 180 19.60 6.50 15.46
N ARG A 181 18.79 6.96 14.50
CA ARG A 181 19.18 7.96 13.49
C ARG A 181 19.05 9.41 13.98
N TYR A 182 18.28 9.66 15.03
CA TYR A 182 18.08 10.99 15.62
C TYR A 182 18.10 10.84 17.16
N PRO A 183 19.30 10.78 17.77
CA PRO A 183 19.47 10.74 19.22
C PRO A 183 19.04 12.04 19.90
#